data_AF-A0AA41SA16-F1
#
_entry.id   AF-A0AA41SA16-F1
#
_cell.length_a   1.000
_cell.length_b   1.000
_cell.length_c   1.000
_cell.angle_alpha   90.00
_cell.angle_beta   90.00
_cell.angle_gamma   90.00
#
_symmetry.space_group_name_H-M   'P 1'
#
loop_
_entity.id
_entity.type
_entity.pdbx_description
1 polymer ?
#
loop_
_entity_poly.entity_id
_entity_poly.type
_entity_poly.pdbx_seq_one_letter_code
_entity_poly.pdbx_strand_id
1 'polypeptide(L)'
;MANPGVTNVQQLGITEPISLAGPSEIDVTKTQELEKFLLGVGLYECPAEAVSREEVLGRLDQIVKTWVKKVTRNRGYNDQLVQEANAKIYTFGSYRLGVWEFL
;
A
#
# COMPACT_ATOMS: atom_id res chain seq x y z
N MET A 1 -37.16 -17.91 -20.62
CA MET A 1 -37.52 -17.60 -19.21
C MET A 1 -36.24 -17.25 -18.48
N ALA A 2 -36.30 -16.23 -17.62
CA ALA A 2 -35.19 -15.38 -17.17
C ALA A 2 -33.96 -16.12 -16.62
N ASN A 3 -32.79 -15.59 -16.93
CA ASN A 3 -31.47 -16.02 -16.48
C ASN A 3 -31.09 -15.23 -15.22
N PRO A 4 -31.04 -15.81 -14.00
CA PRO A 4 -30.74 -15.06 -12.80
C PRO A 4 -29.27 -15.22 -12.41
N GLY A 5 -28.51 -14.13 -12.54
CA GLY A 5 -27.35 -13.84 -11.69
C GLY A 5 -26.01 -14.41 -12.15
N VAL A 6 -25.37 -13.72 -13.10
CA VAL A 6 -23.91 -13.77 -13.23
C VAL A 6 -23.34 -13.16 -11.94
N THR A 7 -22.97 -13.99 -10.97
CA THR A 7 -22.02 -13.58 -9.94
C THR A 7 -20.70 -13.36 -10.67
N ASN A 8 -20.34 -12.10 -10.89
CA ASN A 8 -19.08 -11.72 -11.49
C ASN A 8 -17.98 -12.06 -10.46
N VAL A 9 -17.58 -13.33 -10.42
CA VAL A 9 -16.44 -13.79 -9.60
C VAL A 9 -15.24 -13.05 -10.19
N GLN A 10 -14.68 -12.12 -9.43
CA GLN A 10 -13.50 -11.38 -9.83
C GLN A 10 -12.35 -12.38 -10.07
N GLN A 11 -12.11 -12.75 -11.33
CA GLN A 11 -11.02 -13.63 -11.70
C GLN A 11 -9.70 -12.89 -11.47
N LEU A 12 -8.92 -13.39 -10.51
CA LEU A 12 -7.57 -12.90 -10.25
C LEU A 12 -6.58 -13.69 -11.10
N GLY A 13 -6.14 -13.10 -12.22
CA GLY A 13 -5.23 -13.74 -13.18
C GLY A 13 -5.90 -14.06 -14.51
N ILE A 14 -5.18 -14.76 -15.39
CA ILE A 14 -5.63 -15.08 -16.76
C ILE A 14 -6.10 -16.54 -16.92
N THR A 15 -5.95 -17.37 -15.89
CA THR A 15 -6.35 -18.78 -15.88
C THR A 15 -7.31 -19.05 -14.74
N GLU A 16 -8.02 -20.18 -14.82
CA GLU A 16 -8.85 -20.67 -13.72
C GLU A 16 -7.99 -21.06 -12.49
N PRO A 17 -8.53 -20.93 -11.27
CA PRO A 17 -7.84 -21.34 -10.06
C PRO A 17 -7.63 -22.86 -10.03
N ILE A 18 -6.47 -23.29 -9.53
CA ILE A 18 -6.13 -24.73 -9.41
C ILE A 18 -7.06 -25.43 -8.38
N SER A 19 -7.44 -24.73 -7.31
CA SER A 19 -8.35 -25.22 -6.29
C SER A 19 -9.12 -24.06 -5.67
N LEU A 20 -10.39 -24.33 -5.34
CA LEU A 20 -11.26 -23.43 -4.57
C LEU A 20 -11.50 -23.94 -3.15
N ALA A 21 -10.83 -25.04 -2.75
CA ALA A 21 -10.95 -25.57 -1.40
C ALA A 21 -10.35 -24.57 -0.38
N GLY A 22 -11.10 -24.30 0.69
CA GLY A 22 -10.61 -23.51 1.81
C GLY A 22 -9.60 -24.28 2.68
N PRO A 23 -8.94 -23.59 3.63
CA PRO A 23 -8.00 -24.22 4.54
C PRO A 23 -8.68 -25.24 5.47
N SER A 24 -7.97 -26.32 5.78
CA SER A 24 -8.35 -27.27 6.83
C SER A 24 -7.97 -26.75 8.22
N GLU A 25 -8.47 -27.39 9.28
CA GLU A 25 -8.08 -27.05 10.66
C GLU A 25 -6.58 -27.19 10.92
N ILE A 26 -5.92 -28.12 10.21
CA ILE A 26 -4.47 -28.31 10.29
C ILE A 26 -3.74 -27.11 9.67
N ASP A 27 -4.21 -26.62 8.53
CA ASP A 27 -3.62 -25.45 7.84
C ASP A 27 -3.72 -24.18 8.71
N VAL A 28 -4.86 -24.00 9.37
CA VAL A 28 -5.08 -22.89 10.33
C VAL A 28 -4.10 -22.99 11.50
N THR A 29 -3.95 -24.18 12.08
CA THR A 29 -3.01 -24.42 13.19
C THR A 29 -1.56 -24.12 12.77
N LYS A 30 -1.16 -24.58 11.58
CA LYS A 30 0.18 -24.34 11.03
C LYS A 30 0.44 -22.87 10.72
N THR A 31 -0.58 -22.14 10.27
CA THR A 31 -0.49 -20.69 10.05
C THR A 31 -0.22 -19.96 11.38
N GLN A 32 -0.91 -20.33 12.45
CA GLN A 32 -0.70 -19.73 13.78
C GLN A 32 0.70 -20.04 14.34
N GLU A 33 1.22 -21.26 14.14
CA GLU A 33 2.59 -21.62 14.51
C GLU A 33 3.61 -20.75 13.77
N LEU A 34 3.40 -20.52 12.47
CA LEU A 34 4.24 -19.66 11.64
C LEU A 34 4.21 -18.20 12.13
N GLU A 35 3.03 -17.63 12.35
CA GLU A 35 2.88 -16.24 12.86
C GLU A 35 3.61 -16.06 14.19
N LYS A 36 3.47 -17.02 15.12
CA LYS A 36 4.17 -17.00 16.41
C LYS A 36 5.69 -17.03 16.24
N PHE A 37 6.19 -17.82 15.28
CA PHE A 37 7.62 -17.85 14.96
C PHE A 37 8.09 -16.51 14.39
N LEU A 38 7.37 -15.94 13.42
CA LEU A 38 7.68 -14.67 12.79
C LEU A 38 7.68 -13.50 13.79
N LEU A 39 6.76 -13.51 14.75
CA LEU A 39 6.75 -12.56 15.87
C LEU A 39 8.01 -12.70 16.74
N GLY A 40 8.42 -13.94 17.04
CA GLY A 40 9.59 -14.22 17.88
C GLY A 40 10.92 -13.77 17.27
N VAL A 41 11.02 -13.71 15.94
CA VAL A 41 12.22 -13.22 15.24
C VAL A 41 12.20 -11.71 14.97
N GLY A 42 11.15 -10.99 15.39
CA GLY A 42 11.06 -9.54 15.30
C GLY A 42 10.75 -9.00 13.90
N LEU A 43 10.10 -9.78 13.04
CA LEU A 43 9.79 -9.39 11.65
C LEU A 43 8.57 -8.45 11.51
N TYR A 44 7.90 -8.12 12.61
CA TYR A 44 6.80 -7.19 12.60
C TYR A 44 7.26 -5.83 13.09
N GLU A 45 6.97 -4.80 12.31
CA GLU A 45 7.32 -3.43 12.66
C GLU A 45 6.67 -3.02 13.98
N CYS A 46 7.41 -2.27 14.82
CA CYS A 46 6.82 -1.71 16.01
C CYS A 46 5.92 -0.50 15.65
N PRO A 47 4.81 -0.26 16.37
CA PRO A 47 3.92 0.87 16.07
C PRO A 47 4.60 2.25 16.06
N ALA A 48 5.68 2.42 16.83
CA ALA A 48 6.42 3.67 16.89
C ALA A 48 7.22 3.95 15.59
N GLU A 49 7.78 2.91 14.97
CA GLU A 49 8.47 3.02 13.68
C GLU A 49 7.49 3.36 12.56
N ALA A 50 6.30 2.74 12.56
CA ALA A 50 5.22 3.04 11.62
C ALA A 50 4.89 4.54 11.62
N VAL A 51 4.65 5.10 12.82
CA VAL A 51 4.37 6.52 13.03
C VAL A 51 5.52 7.39 12.52
N SER A 52 6.76 7.03 12.84
CA SER A 52 7.93 7.78 12.37
C SER A 52 8.03 7.81 10.84
N ARG A 53 7.76 6.69 10.16
CA ARG A 53 7.74 6.64 8.69
C ARG A 53 6.63 7.49 8.10
N GLU A 54 5.43 7.47 8.68
CA GLU A 54 4.32 8.34 8.27
C GLU A 54 4.66 9.82 8.42
N GLU A 55 5.31 10.22 9.52
CA GLU A 55 5.77 11.59 9.72
C GLU A 55 6.77 12.02 8.65
N VAL A 56 7.72 11.15 8.29
CA VAL A 56 8.70 11.42 7.23
C VAL A 56 7.99 11.59 5.89
N LEU A 57 7.02 10.74 5.56
CA LEU A 57 6.22 10.88 4.34
C LEU A 57 5.43 12.18 4.32
N GLY A 58 4.85 12.59 5.46
CA GLY A 58 4.15 13.88 5.58
C GLY A 58 5.09 15.06 5.30
N ARG A 59 6.34 15.01 5.80
CA ARG A 59 7.35 16.04 5.50
C ARG A 59 7.75 16.04 4.03
N LEU A 60 7.95 14.87 3.44
CA LEU A 60 8.26 14.74 2.01
C LEU A 60 7.14 15.31 1.13
N ASP A 61 5.88 15.04 1.46
CA ASP A 61 4.72 15.61 0.76
C ASP A 61 4.73 17.14 0.78
N GLN A 62 4.99 17.76 1.94
CA GLN A 62 5.11 19.21 2.08
C GLN A 62 6.28 19.78 1.26
N ILE A 63 7.44 19.12 1.28
CA ILE A 63 8.62 19.53 0.53
C ILE A 63 8.33 19.52 -0.97
N VAL A 64 7.74 18.44 -1.48
CA VAL A 64 7.44 18.29 -2.91
C VAL A 64 6.39 19.31 -3.35
N LYS A 65 5.33 19.54 -2.57
CA LYS A 65 4.32 20.57 -2.86
C LYS A 65 4.93 21.97 -2.92
N THR A 66 5.79 22.30 -1.94
CA THR A 66 6.50 23.59 -1.90
C THR A 66 7.42 23.75 -3.11
N TRP A 67 8.15 22.69 -3.46
CA TRP A 67 9.01 22.67 -4.63
C TRP A 67 8.23 22.89 -5.92
N VAL A 68 7.11 22.18 -6.12
CA VAL A 68 6.25 22.36 -7.30
C VAL A 68 5.75 23.80 -7.41
N LYS A 69 5.26 24.41 -6.33
CA LYS A 69 4.85 25.81 -6.35
C LYS A 69 5.99 26.77 -6.73
N LYS A 70 7.19 26.53 -6.21
CA LYS A 70 8.39 27.32 -6.57
C LYS A 70 8.74 27.17 -8.05
N VAL A 71 8.73 25.96 -8.58
CA VAL A 71 9.00 25.68 -10.00
C VAL A 71 7.95 26.37 -10.89
N THR A 72 6.67 26.27 -10.55
CA THR A 72 5.58 26.93 -11.28
C THR A 72 5.77 28.45 -11.29
N ARG A 73 6.12 29.06 -10.15
CA ARG A 73 6.42 30.50 -10.11
C ARG A 73 7.61 30.88 -10.97
N ASN A 74 8.71 30.12 -10.89
CA ASN A 74 9.93 30.39 -11.65
C ASN A 74 9.75 30.24 -13.17
N ARG A 75 8.74 29.48 -13.61
CA ARG A 75 8.35 29.36 -15.03
C ARG A 75 7.49 30.52 -15.54
N GLY A 76 7.13 31.47 -14.67
CA GLY A 76 6.36 32.67 -15.04
C GLY A 76 4.84 32.46 -15.09
N TYR A 77 4.30 31.39 -14.50
CA TYR A 77 2.85 31.22 -14.37
C TYR A 77 2.27 32.24 -13.38
N ASN A 78 0.99 32.61 -13.59
CA ASN A 78 0.28 33.53 -12.72
C ASN A 78 0.05 32.94 -11.30
N ASP A 79 -0.23 33.83 -10.33
CA ASP A 79 -0.37 33.41 -8.94
C ASP A 79 -1.52 32.43 -8.71
N GLN A 80 -2.59 32.51 -9.51
CA GLN A 80 -3.70 31.56 -9.44
C GLN A 80 -3.22 30.13 -9.73
N LEU A 81 -2.51 29.93 -10.85
CA LEU A 81 -1.95 28.64 -11.23
C LEU A 81 -0.87 28.17 -10.25
N VAL A 82 -0.09 29.08 -9.66
CA VAL A 82 0.87 28.73 -8.60
C VAL A 82 0.16 28.21 -7.35
N GLN A 83 -1.00 28.76 -6.99
CA GLN A 83 -1.75 28.27 -5.83
C GLN A 83 -2.43 26.93 -6.08
N GLU A 84 -2.93 26.72 -7.29
CA GLU A 84 -3.55 25.47 -7.74
C GLU A 84 -2.52 24.35 -7.98
N ALA A 85 -1.25 24.70 -8.22
CA ALA A 85 -0.17 23.73 -8.41
C ALA A 85 -0.01 22.84 -7.17
N ASN A 86 -0.12 21.53 -7.40
CA ASN A 86 -0.10 20.52 -6.35
C ASN A 86 0.75 19.33 -6.79
N ALA A 87 1.13 18.51 -5.82
CA ALA A 87 1.86 17.27 -6.03
C ALA A 87 1.33 16.20 -5.10
N LYS A 88 1.49 14.95 -5.51
CA LYS A 88 1.16 13.80 -4.68
C LYS A 88 2.27 12.78 -4.77
N ILE A 89 2.74 12.34 -3.61
CA ILE A 89 3.67 11.24 -3.50
C ILE A 89 2.91 9.92 -3.42
N TYR A 90 3.50 8.89 -4.01
CA TYR A 90 3.00 7.52 -3.92
C TYR A 90 4.15 6.62 -3.52
N THR A 91 3.89 5.73 -2.57
CA THR A 91 4.85 4.71 -2.17
C THR A 91 4.62 3.44 -2.97
N PHE A 92 5.70 2.70 -3.23
CA PHE A 92 5.70 1.43 -3.93
C PHE A 92 6.66 0.45 -3.23
N GLY A 93 6.74 -0.79 -3.72
CA GLY A 93 7.64 -1.80 -3.18
C GLY A 93 7.20 -2.32 -1.82
N SER A 94 8.14 -2.94 -1.10
CA SER A 94 7.89 -3.62 0.19
C SER A 94 7.24 -2.70 1.22
N TYR A 95 7.65 -1.43 1.27
CA TYR A 95 7.03 -0.42 2.13
C TYR A 95 5.53 -0.25 1.85
N ARG A 96 5.12 -0.19 0.57
CA ARG A 96 3.69 -0.07 0.24
C ARG A 96 2.92 -1.36 0.54
N LEU A 97 3.60 -2.50 0.50
CA LEU A 97 3.02 -3.83 0.65
C LEU A 97 2.95 -4.32 2.11
N GLY A 98 3.51 -3.60 3.09
CA GLY A 98 3.46 -4.06 4.48
C GLY A 98 4.56 -5.06 4.86
N VAL A 99 5.56 -5.29 4.01
CA VAL A 99 6.53 -6.41 4.14
C VAL A 99 7.99 -5.94 4.07
N TRP A 100 8.28 -4.73 4.56
CA TRP A 100 9.62 -4.14 4.44
C TRP A 100 10.66 -4.71 5.40
N GLU A 101 10.25 -5.31 6.51
CA GLU A 101 11.19 -5.91 7.47
C GLU A 101 11.79 -7.25 6.97
N PHE A 102 11.35 -7.74 5.81
CA PHE A 102 11.84 -8.98 5.19
C PHE A 102 13.08 -8.82 4.29
N LEU A 103 13.67 -7.61 4.17
CA LEU A 103 14.80 -7.31 3.29
C LEU A 103 16.00 -6.70 4.03
#